data_AF-A0A844WUC6-F1
#
_entry.id   AF-A0A844WUC6-F1
#
_cell.length_a   1.000
_cell.length_b   1.000
_cell.length_c   1.000
_cell.angle_alpha   90.00
_cell.angle_beta   90.00
_cell.angle_gamma   90.00
#
_symmetry.space_group_name_H-M   'P 1'
#
loop_
_entity.id
_entity.type
_entity.pdbx_description
1 polymer ?
#
loop_
_entity_poly.entity_id
_entity_poly.type
_entity_poly.pdbx_seq_one_letter_code
_entity_poly.pdbx_strand_id
1 'polypeptide(L)'
;MPLFILIGDVIVLMAASIVAYQTSKEILDYPPGYEISSEPISDIHQKNNAYLYPLYQNPQLFSMVLIAILAVEFVIPTDNEVIDRTEEDDIEPDTPEVIAKLESEINEIKTYYINTYKEKLEKLKRGETIIPALTEAQLLTLIHDYEKEVESLQQDIKKAKYYSTYRLTDDEKEQIKNTFAEKMLAIEKEGLEKKHCQCSIEPFITPNLFRRNMSDLSADYQTTLAGVDWNRNRNPKTNKISVEIKEWMYEGPAGKADFDGWLKNFCLLLEMKANYDSLMFSRTKFNTRTGQPELKSLGKEKIERFKKQAEQHDKICSAHPYARCCWVFMTPLAYNAFLKMLNKASYPSISAIWVPLS
;
A
#
# COMPACT_ATOMS: atom_id res chain seq x y z
N MET A 1 -15.40 47.89 -23.09
CA MET A 1 -14.70 46.67 -22.66
C MET A 1 -13.54 47.07 -21.75
N PRO A 2 -13.75 47.10 -20.42
CA PRO A 2 -12.85 46.33 -19.54
C PRO A 2 -13.55 45.96 -18.20
N LEU A 3 -14.49 45.02 -18.20
CA LEU A 3 -15.08 44.52 -16.94
C LEU A 3 -15.06 42.99 -16.82
N PHE A 4 -14.81 42.27 -17.92
CA PHE A 4 -14.80 40.80 -17.94
C PHE A 4 -13.42 40.17 -17.69
N ILE A 5 -12.35 40.96 -17.68
CA ILE A 5 -10.99 40.45 -17.41
C ILE A 5 -10.72 40.33 -15.90
N LEU A 6 -11.42 41.11 -15.07
CA LEU A 6 -11.20 41.11 -13.62
C LEU A 6 -11.89 39.98 -12.84
N ILE A 7 -12.90 39.30 -13.42
CA ILE A 7 -13.64 38.24 -12.71
C ILE A 7 -12.92 36.88 -12.86
N GLY A 8 -12.27 36.63 -14.01
CA GLY A 8 -11.51 35.41 -14.23
C GLY A 8 -10.32 35.27 -13.29
N ASP A 9 -9.55 36.35 -13.13
CA ASP A 9 -8.35 36.36 -12.29
C ASP A 9 -8.68 36.27 -10.79
N VAL A 10 -9.81 36.84 -10.35
CA VAL A 10 -10.27 36.75 -8.95
C VAL A 10 -10.77 35.34 -8.61
N ILE A 11 -11.42 34.64 -9.54
CA ILE A 11 -11.86 33.25 -9.31
C ILE A 11 -10.65 32.29 -9.26
N VAL A 12 -9.64 32.50 -10.11
CA VAL A 12 -8.40 31.72 -10.08
C VAL A 12 -7.59 31.98 -8.81
N LEU A 13 -7.49 33.24 -8.36
CA LEU A 13 -6.84 33.59 -7.09
C LEU A 13 -7.58 33.02 -5.88
N MET A 14 -8.92 33.03 -5.86
CA MET A 14 -9.69 32.43 -4.77
C MET A 14 -9.62 30.89 -4.78
N ALA A 15 -9.65 30.25 -5.95
CA ALA A 15 -9.49 28.79 -6.05
C ALA A 15 -8.07 28.35 -5.63
N ALA A 16 -7.03 29.07 -6.05
CA ALA A 16 -5.65 28.82 -5.60
C ALA A 16 -5.49 29.08 -4.10
N SER A 17 -6.14 30.11 -3.55
CA SER A 17 -6.10 30.43 -2.11
C SER A 17 -6.86 29.40 -1.26
N ILE A 18 -7.95 28.83 -1.75
CA ILE A 18 -8.70 27.76 -1.07
C ILE A 18 -7.91 26.44 -1.11
N VAL A 19 -7.28 26.11 -2.24
CA VAL A 19 -6.39 24.94 -2.36
C VAL A 19 -5.17 25.09 -1.45
N ALA A 20 -4.53 26.27 -1.43
CA ALA A 20 -3.40 26.57 -0.55
C ALA A 20 -3.80 26.60 0.94
N TYR A 21 -4.99 27.12 1.27
CA TYR A 21 -5.51 27.12 2.63
C TYR A 21 -5.86 25.70 3.10
N GLN A 22 -6.43 24.85 2.24
CA GLN A 22 -6.70 23.44 2.55
C GLN A 22 -5.42 22.62 2.70
N THR A 23 -4.41 22.81 1.84
CA THR A 23 -3.08 22.18 2.02
C THR A 23 -2.37 22.68 3.27
N SER A 24 -2.47 23.97 3.60
CA SER A 24 -1.88 24.50 4.85
C SER A 24 -2.54 23.94 6.12
N LYS A 25 -3.84 23.63 6.06
CA LYS A 25 -4.56 23.02 7.17
C LYS A 25 -4.27 21.52 7.29
N GLU A 26 -4.00 20.85 6.16
CA GLU A 26 -3.51 19.47 6.16
C GLU A 26 -2.07 19.35 6.72
N ILE A 27 -1.25 20.39 6.60
CA ILE A 27 0.11 20.43 7.18
C ILE A 27 0.09 20.70 8.70
N LEU A 28 -0.98 21.30 9.24
CA LEU A 28 -1.03 21.76 10.64
C LEU A 28 -1.59 20.72 11.65
N ASP A 29 -2.00 19.53 11.23
CA ASP A 29 -2.42 18.44 12.13
C ASP A 29 -1.35 17.34 12.32
N TYR A 30 -0.11 17.57 11.87
CA TYR A 30 1.02 16.68 12.10
C TYR A 30 1.80 17.07 13.37
N PRO A 31 2.24 16.11 14.22
CA PRO A 31 3.27 16.41 15.19
C PRO A 31 4.55 16.85 14.45
N PRO A 32 5.25 17.90 14.90
CA PRO A 32 6.47 18.38 14.24
C PRO A 32 7.51 17.25 14.16
N GLY A 33 7.95 16.90 12.94
CA GLY A 33 8.94 15.84 12.70
C GLY A 33 8.71 14.95 11.46
N TYR A 34 7.59 15.10 10.76
CA TYR A 34 7.30 14.38 9.52
C TYR A 34 7.07 15.36 8.36
N GLU A 35 8.16 15.82 7.76
CA GLU A 35 8.11 16.56 6.50
C GLU A 35 7.91 15.56 5.35
N ILE A 36 6.82 15.74 4.61
CA ILE A 36 6.50 15.05 3.39
C ILE A 36 7.37 15.66 2.29
N SER A 37 8.46 14.99 1.87
CA SER A 37 9.05 15.29 0.58
C SER A 37 8.26 14.55 -0.49
N SER A 38 7.44 15.28 -1.24
CA SER A 38 6.72 14.80 -2.42
C SER A 38 7.50 15.02 -3.73
N GLU A 39 8.77 15.42 -3.67
CA GLU A 39 9.61 15.57 -4.87
C GLU A 39 10.44 14.30 -5.11
N PRO A 40 10.41 13.72 -6.34
CA PRO A 40 11.38 12.71 -6.72
C PRO A 40 12.77 13.35 -6.70
N ILE A 41 13.74 12.68 -6.06
CA ILE A 41 15.14 13.11 -6.08
C ILE A 41 15.65 13.02 -7.52
N SER A 42 15.48 14.09 -8.29
CA SER A 42 16.14 14.27 -9.58
C SER A 42 17.43 15.05 -9.37
N ASP A 43 18.54 14.44 -9.77
CA ASP A 43 19.90 14.99 -9.89
C ASP A 43 20.59 15.49 -8.61
N ILE A 44 21.34 14.58 -7.97
CA ILE A 44 22.46 14.94 -7.09
C ILE A 44 23.77 14.43 -7.71
N HIS A 45 24.18 15.07 -8.79
CA HIS A 45 25.60 15.30 -9.03
C HIS A 45 25.88 16.78 -8.84
N GLN A 46 26.16 17.18 -7.58
CA GLN A 46 27.36 17.92 -7.17
C GLN A 46 27.17 18.61 -5.81
N LYS A 47 28.04 18.21 -4.88
CA LYS A 47 28.69 19.05 -3.85
C LYS A 47 27.78 19.85 -2.91
N ASN A 48 27.50 19.28 -1.73
CA ASN A 48 28.26 19.59 -0.52
C ASN A 48 27.61 18.89 0.68
N ASN A 49 28.45 18.21 1.46
CA ASN A 49 28.14 17.62 2.77
C ASN A 49 27.31 18.59 3.64
N ALA A 50 26.12 18.16 4.11
CA ALA A 50 25.52 18.54 5.41
C ALA A 50 24.03 18.15 5.61
N TYR A 51 23.41 17.29 4.80
CA TYR A 51 22.07 16.73 5.10
C TYR A 51 22.11 15.21 5.28
N LEU A 52 23.01 14.76 6.16
CA LEU A 52 22.85 13.48 6.84
C LEU A 52 21.95 13.72 8.05
N TYR A 53 20.70 13.24 7.99
CA TYR A 53 19.96 12.98 9.22
C TYR A 53 20.80 12.01 10.08
N PRO A 54 20.80 12.18 11.42
CA PRO A 54 21.92 11.69 12.21
C PRO A 54 21.89 10.17 12.31
N LEU A 55 22.97 9.55 11.83
CA LEU A 55 23.49 8.21 12.13
C LEU A 55 23.59 7.87 13.65
N TYR A 56 22.98 8.66 14.53
CA TYR A 56 23.20 8.70 15.98
C TYR A 56 21.92 8.56 16.80
N GLN A 57 21.02 7.65 16.42
CA GLN A 57 20.00 7.19 17.37
C GLN A 57 20.12 5.68 17.51
N ASN A 58 21.09 5.24 18.33
CA ASN A 58 21.36 3.85 18.68
C ASN A 58 21.88 2.96 17.50
N PRO A 59 23.17 3.11 17.10
CA PRO A 59 23.78 2.27 16.07
C PRO A 59 23.80 0.77 16.43
N GLN A 60 23.75 0.43 17.72
CA GLN A 60 23.64 -0.96 18.16
C GLN A 60 22.28 -1.53 17.75
N LEU A 61 21.20 -0.79 17.99
CA LEU A 61 19.87 -1.22 17.58
C LEU A 61 19.74 -1.35 16.07
N PHE A 62 20.19 -0.34 15.32
CA PHE A 62 20.22 -0.40 13.86
C PHE A 62 20.92 -1.68 13.38
N SER A 63 22.10 -1.96 13.94
CA SER A 63 22.86 -3.18 13.66
C SER A 63 22.11 -4.44 14.09
N MET A 64 21.43 -4.42 15.24
CA MET A 64 20.65 -5.56 15.74
C MET A 64 19.44 -5.88 14.86
N VAL A 65 18.76 -4.88 14.30
CA VAL A 65 17.66 -5.10 13.34
C VAL A 65 18.21 -5.72 12.06
N LEU A 66 19.30 -5.17 11.51
CA LEU A 66 19.94 -5.75 10.33
C LEU A 66 20.44 -7.17 10.58
N ILE A 67 21.08 -7.43 11.72
CA ILE A 67 21.51 -8.78 12.11
C ILE A 67 20.29 -9.70 12.25
N ALA A 68 19.18 -9.23 12.84
CA ALA A 68 17.98 -10.04 12.98
C ALA A 68 17.37 -10.44 11.63
N ILE A 69 17.38 -9.53 10.64
CA ILE A 69 16.98 -9.83 9.26
C ILE A 69 17.94 -10.85 8.63
N LEU A 70 19.25 -10.68 8.81
CA LEU A 70 20.25 -11.56 8.20
C LEU A 70 20.40 -12.92 8.87
N ALA A 71 20.01 -13.05 10.14
CA ALA A 71 20.17 -14.27 10.95
C ALA A 71 19.01 -15.27 10.78
N VAL A 72 18.06 -15.00 9.88
CA VAL A 72 16.96 -15.92 9.61
C VAL A 72 17.47 -17.11 8.79
N GLU A 73 17.86 -18.17 9.50
CA GLU A 73 18.22 -19.44 8.89
C GLU A 73 17.00 -20.38 8.85
N PHE A 74 16.78 -21.05 7.71
CA PHE A 74 15.63 -21.94 7.53
C PHE A 74 16.02 -23.26 6.88
N VAL A 75 15.56 -24.36 7.46
CA VAL A 75 15.66 -25.69 6.85
C VAL A 75 14.50 -25.86 5.87
N ILE A 76 14.79 -26.29 4.64
CA ILE A 76 13.77 -26.50 3.61
C ILE A 76 12.81 -27.61 4.07
N PRO A 77 11.52 -27.32 4.25
CA PRO A 77 10.53 -28.30 4.68
C PRO A 77 10.14 -29.19 3.49
N THR A 78 9.58 -30.36 3.79
CA THR A 78 9.13 -31.31 2.75
C THR A 78 7.81 -30.86 2.09
N ASP A 79 7.48 -31.36 0.89
CA ASP A 79 6.30 -30.93 0.12
C ASP A 79 4.95 -31.01 0.87
N ASN A 80 4.86 -31.81 1.94
CA ASN A 80 3.65 -31.96 2.78
C ASN A 80 3.47 -30.83 3.81
N GLU A 81 4.47 -29.96 3.97
CA GLU A 81 4.49 -28.85 4.94
C GLU A 81 4.19 -27.49 4.27
N VAL A 82 3.79 -27.51 2.99
CA VAL A 82 3.46 -26.29 2.22
C VAL A 82 1.99 -25.92 2.40
N ILE A 83 1.74 -24.73 2.96
CA ILE A 83 0.40 -24.16 3.12
C ILE A 83 0.03 -23.42 1.83
N ASP A 84 -0.97 -23.92 1.11
CA ASP A 84 -1.41 -23.32 -0.15
C ASP A 84 -2.54 -22.32 0.07
N ARG A 85 -2.24 -21.02 -0.07
CA ARG A 85 -3.22 -19.93 0.07
C ARG A 85 -3.47 -19.22 -1.27
N THR A 86 -3.00 -19.76 -2.39
CA THR A 86 -3.11 -19.13 -3.71
C THR A 86 -4.55 -18.72 -4.09
N GLU A 87 -5.57 -19.43 -3.60
CA GLU A 87 -6.99 -19.12 -3.87
C GLU A 87 -7.66 -18.26 -2.79
N GLU A 88 -7.07 -18.21 -1.59
CA GLU A 88 -7.60 -17.49 -0.43
C GLU A 88 -6.96 -16.12 -0.25
N ASP A 89 -5.76 -15.95 -0.82
CA ASP A 89 -4.95 -14.77 -0.62
C ASP A 89 -5.60 -13.51 -1.11
N ASP A 90 -5.36 -12.48 -0.31
CA ASP A 90 -5.65 -11.13 -0.67
C ASP A 90 -4.93 -10.81 -1.97
N ILE A 91 -5.72 -10.72 -3.05
CA ILE A 91 -5.15 -10.44 -4.36
C ILE A 91 -4.34 -9.15 -4.29
N GLU A 92 -3.01 -9.30 -4.38
CA GLU A 92 -2.09 -8.18 -4.56
C GLU A 92 -2.48 -7.47 -5.86
N PRO A 93 -2.40 -6.13 -5.90
CA PRO A 93 -2.95 -5.36 -6.99
C PRO A 93 -2.35 -5.78 -8.34
N ASP A 94 -1.06 -6.06 -8.39
CA ASP A 94 -0.30 -6.35 -9.60
C ASP A 94 -0.34 -7.82 -10.07
N THR A 95 -1.34 -8.58 -9.63
CA THR A 95 -1.57 -9.95 -10.12
C THR A 95 -2.28 -9.97 -11.50
N PRO A 96 -2.09 -11.03 -12.30
CA PRO A 96 -2.79 -11.19 -13.58
C PRO A 96 -4.31 -11.11 -13.46
N GLU A 97 -4.91 -11.64 -12.38
CA GLU A 97 -6.35 -11.64 -12.17
C GLU A 97 -6.90 -10.23 -11.94
N VAL A 98 -6.22 -9.40 -11.13
CA VAL A 98 -6.65 -8.01 -10.90
C VAL A 98 -6.42 -7.17 -12.15
N ILE A 99 -5.31 -7.39 -12.86
CA ILE A 99 -5.07 -6.75 -14.16
C ILE A 99 -6.23 -7.05 -15.13
N ALA A 100 -6.65 -8.32 -15.23
CA ALA A 100 -7.77 -8.72 -16.08
C ALA A 100 -9.10 -8.08 -15.64
N LYS A 101 -9.35 -7.96 -14.33
CA LYS A 101 -10.54 -7.26 -13.81
C LYS A 101 -10.56 -5.79 -14.24
N LEU A 102 -9.43 -5.09 -14.13
CA LEU A 102 -9.31 -3.69 -14.55
C LEU A 102 -9.45 -3.53 -16.07
N GLU A 103 -8.92 -4.47 -16.86
CA GLU A 103 -9.11 -4.50 -18.31
C GLU A 103 -10.59 -4.65 -18.67
N SER A 104 -11.33 -5.49 -17.92
CA SER A 104 -12.79 -5.63 -18.07
C SER A 104 -13.53 -4.33 -17.70
N GLU A 105 -13.14 -3.66 -16.61
CA GLU A 105 -13.72 -2.37 -16.21
C GLU A 105 -13.52 -1.29 -17.28
N ILE A 106 -12.33 -1.21 -17.89
CA ILE A 106 -12.08 -0.31 -19.03
C ILE A 106 -13.01 -0.62 -20.19
N ASN A 107 -13.20 -1.91 -20.52
CA ASN A 107 -14.05 -2.31 -21.61
C ASN A 107 -15.52 -1.95 -21.36
N GLU A 108 -15.98 -2.09 -20.12
CA GLU A 108 -17.32 -1.66 -19.70
C GLU A 108 -17.47 -0.13 -19.81
N ILE A 109 -16.51 0.65 -19.30
CA ILE A 109 -16.53 2.13 -19.40
C ILE A 109 -16.61 2.58 -20.86
N LYS A 110 -15.79 2.01 -21.73
CA LYS A 110 -15.79 2.32 -23.16
C LYS A 110 -17.10 1.93 -23.83
N THR A 111 -17.52 0.70 -23.65
CA THR A 111 -18.65 0.11 -24.41
C THR A 111 -19.98 0.62 -23.91
N TYR A 112 -20.17 0.71 -22.60
CA TYR A 112 -21.46 1.05 -22.01
C TYR A 112 -21.60 2.54 -21.76
N TYR A 113 -20.61 3.20 -21.18
CA TYR A 113 -20.76 4.61 -20.78
C TYR A 113 -20.40 5.55 -21.93
N ILE A 114 -19.16 5.49 -22.43
CA ILE A 114 -18.67 6.43 -23.44
C ILE A 114 -19.49 6.33 -24.73
N ASN A 115 -19.69 5.12 -25.27
CA ASN A 115 -20.47 4.95 -26.50
C ASN A 115 -21.94 5.38 -26.33
N THR A 116 -22.59 5.04 -25.22
CA THR A 116 -23.97 5.49 -24.94
C THR A 116 -24.06 7.02 -24.89
N TYR A 117 -23.11 7.71 -24.26
CA TYR A 117 -23.12 9.17 -24.23
C TYR A 117 -22.81 9.78 -25.60
N LYS A 118 -21.92 9.18 -26.39
CA LYS A 118 -21.66 9.59 -27.78
C LYS A 118 -22.91 9.43 -28.65
N GLU A 119 -23.64 8.32 -28.53
CA GLU A 119 -24.92 8.13 -29.23
C GLU A 119 -25.97 9.16 -28.82
N LYS A 120 -26.10 9.44 -27.51
CA LYS A 120 -27.02 10.49 -27.02
C LYS A 120 -26.65 11.88 -27.53
N LEU A 121 -25.35 12.18 -27.62
CA LEU A 121 -24.86 13.44 -28.17
C LEU A 121 -25.23 13.58 -29.65
N GLU A 122 -25.08 12.52 -30.44
CA GLU A 122 -25.47 12.53 -31.85
C GLU A 122 -26.99 12.66 -32.04
N LYS A 123 -27.80 12.00 -31.18
CA LYS A 123 -29.26 12.20 -31.17
C LYS A 123 -29.64 13.65 -30.87
N LEU A 124 -29.01 14.25 -29.86
CA LEU A 124 -29.25 15.65 -29.49
C LEU A 124 -28.89 16.60 -30.64
N LYS A 125 -27.76 16.38 -31.32
CA LYS A 125 -27.35 17.16 -32.51
C LYS A 125 -28.34 17.05 -33.68
N ARG A 126 -29.04 15.92 -33.80
CA ARG A 126 -30.14 15.73 -34.77
C ARG A 126 -31.47 16.34 -34.32
N GLY A 127 -31.53 16.97 -33.15
CA GLY A 127 -32.75 17.53 -32.58
C GLY A 127 -33.69 16.49 -31.95
N GLU A 128 -33.21 15.27 -31.72
CA GLU A 128 -33.97 14.22 -31.05
C GLU A 128 -33.96 14.43 -29.53
N THR A 129 -35.04 14.03 -28.85
CA THR A 129 -35.11 14.03 -27.40
C THR A 129 -34.34 12.86 -26.81
N ILE A 130 -33.64 13.10 -25.70
CA ILE A 130 -32.85 12.09 -24.97
C ILE A 130 -33.32 11.96 -23.52
N ILE A 131 -33.20 10.75 -22.95
CA ILE A 131 -33.57 10.45 -21.56
C ILE A 131 -32.37 9.80 -20.83
N PRO A 132 -31.99 10.26 -19.61
CA PRO A 132 -32.43 11.52 -19.01
C PRO A 132 -32.03 12.72 -19.89
N ALA A 133 -32.78 13.83 -19.75
CA ALA A 133 -32.49 15.05 -20.49
C ALA A 133 -31.15 15.63 -20.02
N LEU A 134 -30.19 15.69 -20.93
CA LEU A 134 -28.85 16.23 -20.70
C LEU A 134 -28.55 17.25 -21.80
N THR A 135 -27.85 18.32 -21.44
CA THR A 135 -27.33 19.28 -22.42
C THR A 135 -26.12 18.72 -23.15
N GLU A 136 -25.80 19.27 -24.32
CA GLU A 136 -24.58 18.93 -25.06
C GLU A 136 -23.32 19.11 -24.20
N ALA A 137 -23.22 20.23 -23.47
CA ALA A 137 -22.10 20.49 -22.57
C ALA A 137 -21.96 19.43 -21.46
N GLN A 138 -23.08 18.98 -20.89
CA GLN A 138 -23.07 17.90 -19.89
C GLN A 138 -22.63 16.57 -20.48
N LEU A 139 -23.08 16.22 -21.68
CA LEU A 139 -22.67 14.99 -22.37
C LEU A 139 -21.18 15.02 -22.71
N LEU A 140 -20.68 16.13 -23.26
CA LEU A 140 -19.25 16.31 -23.56
C LEU A 140 -18.39 16.21 -22.29
N THR A 141 -18.84 16.81 -21.19
CA THR A 141 -18.16 16.71 -19.88
C THR A 141 -18.11 15.26 -19.40
N LEU A 142 -19.24 14.54 -19.43
CA LEU A 142 -19.29 13.12 -19.03
C LEU A 142 -18.37 12.25 -19.89
N ILE A 143 -18.40 12.42 -21.22
CA ILE A 143 -17.53 11.69 -22.14
C ILE A 143 -16.06 11.94 -21.78
N HIS A 144 -15.66 13.20 -21.64
CA HIS A 144 -14.30 13.60 -21.30
C HIS A 144 -13.84 13.03 -19.96
N ASP A 145 -14.70 13.07 -18.94
CA ASP A 145 -14.39 12.54 -17.61
C ASP A 145 -14.17 11.02 -17.65
N TYR A 146 -15.02 10.28 -18.38
CA TYR A 146 -14.84 8.83 -18.56
C TYR A 146 -13.62 8.49 -19.44
N GLU A 147 -13.32 9.30 -20.46
CA GLU A 147 -12.10 9.12 -21.27
C GLU A 147 -10.83 9.32 -20.42
N LYS A 148 -10.80 10.34 -19.56
CA LYS A 148 -9.72 10.51 -18.57
C LYS A 148 -9.62 9.36 -17.56
N GLU A 149 -10.75 8.83 -17.10
CA GLU A 149 -10.79 7.68 -16.19
C GLU A 149 -10.17 6.44 -16.86
N VAL A 150 -10.53 6.20 -18.12
CA VAL A 150 -9.93 5.14 -18.95
C VAL A 150 -8.43 5.32 -19.11
N GLU A 151 -7.96 6.52 -19.47
CA GLU A 151 -6.53 6.79 -19.62
C GLU A 151 -5.76 6.52 -18.32
N SER A 152 -6.32 6.93 -17.18
CA SER A 152 -5.74 6.66 -15.86
C SER A 152 -5.66 5.16 -15.58
N LEU A 153 -6.75 4.40 -15.79
CA LEU A 153 -6.77 2.95 -15.58
C LEU A 153 -5.78 2.23 -16.51
N GLN A 154 -5.59 2.69 -17.74
CA GLN A 154 -4.59 2.14 -18.65
C GLN A 154 -3.16 2.37 -18.15
N GLN A 155 -2.88 3.53 -17.56
CA GLN A 155 -1.58 3.79 -16.93
C GLN A 155 -1.36 2.90 -15.70
N ASP A 156 -2.39 2.73 -14.87
CA ASP A 156 -2.37 1.86 -13.70
C ASP A 156 -2.07 0.40 -14.10
N ILE A 157 -2.75 -0.13 -15.14
CA ILE A 157 -2.47 -1.46 -15.70
C ILE A 157 -1.05 -1.58 -16.23
N LYS A 158 -0.53 -0.55 -16.91
CA LYS A 158 0.85 -0.56 -17.41
C LYS A 158 1.85 -0.68 -16.27
N LYS A 159 1.63 0.05 -15.17
CA LYS A 159 2.46 -0.04 -13.96
C LYS A 159 2.33 -1.41 -13.30
N ALA A 160 1.10 -1.92 -13.12
CA ALA A 160 0.86 -3.24 -12.56
C ALA A 160 1.57 -4.36 -13.34
N LYS A 161 1.52 -4.32 -14.68
CA LYS A 161 2.24 -5.26 -15.55
C LYS A 161 3.76 -5.17 -15.44
N TYR A 162 4.31 -3.98 -15.17
CA TYR A 162 5.73 -3.83 -14.91
C TYR A 162 6.09 -4.45 -13.56
N TYR A 163 5.37 -4.08 -12.51
CA TYR A 163 5.64 -4.56 -11.14
C TYR A 163 5.36 -6.04 -10.93
N SER A 164 4.48 -6.65 -11.72
CA SER A 164 4.20 -8.09 -11.67
C SER A 164 5.44 -8.97 -11.84
N THR A 165 6.45 -8.46 -12.57
CA THR A 165 7.69 -9.18 -12.90
C THR A 165 8.96 -8.41 -12.53
N TYR A 166 8.81 -7.22 -11.94
CA TYR A 166 9.96 -6.44 -11.50
C TYR A 166 10.58 -7.07 -10.26
N ARG A 167 11.90 -7.21 -10.27
CA ARG A 167 12.68 -7.75 -9.17
C ARG A 167 13.61 -6.66 -8.66
N LEU A 168 13.69 -6.51 -7.34
CA LEU A 168 14.55 -5.52 -6.70
C LEU A 168 16.02 -5.89 -6.92
N THR A 169 16.82 -4.89 -7.25
CA THR A 169 18.28 -4.95 -7.26
C THR A 169 18.83 -5.06 -5.84
N ASP A 170 20.06 -5.54 -5.70
CA ASP A 170 20.70 -5.66 -4.38
C ASP A 170 20.84 -4.29 -3.68
N ASP A 171 21.13 -3.23 -4.44
CA ASP A 171 21.21 -1.86 -3.94
C ASP A 171 19.85 -1.36 -3.40
N GLU A 172 18.76 -1.61 -4.12
CA GLU A 172 17.40 -1.28 -3.65
C GLU A 172 17.06 -2.04 -2.37
N LYS A 173 17.40 -3.34 -2.32
CA LYS A 173 17.18 -4.17 -1.13
C LYS A 173 17.96 -3.64 0.08
N GLU A 174 19.20 -3.20 -0.13
CA GLU A 174 20.02 -2.60 0.92
C GLU A 174 19.41 -1.29 1.44
N GLN A 175 18.96 -0.41 0.54
CA GLN A 175 18.32 0.85 0.91
C GLN A 175 17.01 0.65 1.68
N ILE A 176 16.19 -0.33 1.28
CA ILE A 176 14.95 -0.70 1.98
C ILE A 176 15.27 -1.21 3.39
N LYS A 177 16.26 -2.11 3.55
CA LYS A 177 16.68 -2.62 4.86
C LYS A 177 17.18 -1.49 5.77
N ASN A 178 17.97 -0.57 5.24
CA ASN A 178 18.48 0.57 5.99
C ASN A 178 17.33 1.48 6.45
N THR A 179 16.42 1.84 5.55
CA THR A 179 15.24 2.66 5.87
C THR A 179 14.36 1.99 6.91
N PHE A 180 14.12 0.68 6.77
CA PHE A 180 13.35 -0.08 7.75
C PHE A 180 14.03 -0.08 9.12
N ALA A 181 15.33 -0.37 9.18
CA ALA A 181 16.10 -0.34 10.42
C ALA A 181 16.02 1.05 11.08
N GLU A 182 16.13 2.14 10.31
CA GLU A 182 15.94 3.50 10.81
C GLU A 182 14.54 3.75 11.39
N LYS A 183 13.48 3.33 10.69
CA LYS A 183 12.10 3.48 11.19
C LYS A 183 11.85 2.64 12.45
N MET A 184 12.48 1.47 12.55
CA MET A 184 12.41 0.62 13.74
C MET A 184 13.03 1.26 14.99
N LEU A 185 14.03 2.13 14.84
CA LEU A 185 14.61 2.91 15.96
C LEU A 185 13.55 3.77 16.67
N ALA A 186 12.61 4.32 15.90
CA ALA A 186 11.54 5.15 16.45
C ALA A 186 10.56 4.32 17.29
N ILE A 187 10.23 3.10 16.84
CA ILE A 187 9.34 2.17 17.55
C ILE A 187 10.01 1.65 18.83
N GLU A 188 11.31 1.32 18.79
CA GLU A 188 12.00 0.81 19.98
C GLU A 188 12.18 1.86 21.07
N LYS A 189 12.32 3.15 20.73
CA LYS A 189 12.37 4.21 21.74
C LYS A 189 11.14 4.22 22.65
N GLU A 190 9.99 3.78 22.16
CA GLU A 190 8.76 3.59 22.95
C GLU A 190 8.78 2.27 23.76
N GLY A 191 9.58 1.28 23.35
CA GLY A 191 9.69 -0.05 23.96
C GLY A 191 10.82 -0.21 24.99
N LEU A 192 11.90 0.57 24.91
CA LEU A 192 13.08 0.51 25.79
C LEU A 192 12.78 0.78 27.27
N GLU A 193 11.62 1.35 27.61
CA GLU A 193 11.17 1.49 28.99
C GLU A 193 10.74 0.15 29.64
N LYS A 194 10.58 -0.92 28.84
CA LYS A 194 10.07 -2.23 29.30
C LYS A 194 11.08 -3.35 29.03
N LYS A 195 12.08 -3.45 29.91
CA LYS A 195 13.16 -4.46 29.83
C LYS A 195 12.70 -5.92 29.97
N HIS A 196 13.40 -6.78 29.24
CA HIS A 196 13.69 -8.21 29.49
C HIS A 196 12.53 -9.09 29.96
N CYS A 197 11.54 -9.31 29.10
CA CYS A 197 10.62 -10.43 29.27
C CYS A 197 10.77 -11.40 28.11
N GLN A 198 10.78 -12.71 28.44
CA GLN A 198 10.69 -13.78 27.45
C GLN A 198 9.42 -13.56 26.63
N CYS A 199 9.58 -13.48 25.31
CA CYS A 199 8.49 -13.16 24.39
C CYS A 199 7.44 -14.29 24.38
N SER A 200 6.33 -14.10 25.10
CA SER A 200 5.36 -15.17 25.40
C SER A 200 4.64 -15.76 24.17
N ILE A 201 4.70 -15.07 23.03
CA ILE A 201 4.11 -15.53 21.77
C ILE A 201 5.00 -16.56 21.06
N GLU A 202 6.31 -16.58 21.35
CA GLU A 202 7.31 -17.41 20.64
C GLU A 202 6.93 -18.90 20.53
N PRO A 203 6.41 -19.58 21.57
CA PRO A 203 6.05 -21.00 21.48
C PRO A 203 4.92 -21.30 20.48
N PHE A 204 4.17 -20.27 20.08
CA PHE A 204 3.02 -20.39 19.17
C PHE A 204 3.35 -19.94 17.75
N ILE A 205 4.56 -19.41 17.52
CA ILE A 205 5.01 -18.96 16.20
C ILE A 205 5.81 -20.07 15.54
N THR A 206 5.31 -20.53 14.39
CA THR A 206 5.98 -21.54 13.58
C THR A 206 6.22 -21.00 12.17
N PRO A 207 7.46 -21.03 11.69
CA PRO A 207 7.73 -20.71 10.30
C PRO A 207 7.22 -21.83 9.39
N ASN A 208 6.55 -21.48 8.30
CA ASN A 208 5.99 -22.40 7.31
C ASN A 208 6.29 -21.90 5.89
N LEU A 209 6.23 -22.80 4.91
CA LEU A 209 6.28 -22.43 3.50
C LEU A 209 4.87 -22.18 2.98
N PHE A 210 4.64 -21.00 2.40
CA PHE A 210 3.35 -20.61 1.84
C PHE A 210 3.42 -20.51 0.34
N ARG A 211 2.32 -20.90 -0.33
CA ARG A 211 2.07 -20.51 -1.72
C ARG A 211 1.15 -19.31 -1.75
N ARG A 212 1.65 -18.19 -2.27
CA ARG A 212 0.96 -16.92 -2.36
C ARG A 212 0.70 -16.49 -3.80
N ASN A 213 -0.45 -15.82 -4.02
CA ASN A 213 -0.71 -15.12 -5.29
C ASN A 213 -0.28 -13.65 -5.19
N MET A 214 0.98 -13.37 -5.56
CA MET A 214 1.55 -12.03 -5.54
C MET A 214 2.55 -11.79 -6.68
N SER A 215 2.88 -10.53 -6.92
CA SER A 215 3.91 -10.12 -7.87
C SER A 215 5.33 -10.43 -7.39
N ASP A 216 6.26 -10.37 -8.34
CA ASP A 216 7.68 -10.47 -8.05
C ASP A 216 8.15 -9.32 -7.15
N LEU A 217 7.66 -8.10 -7.37
CA LEU A 217 8.01 -6.95 -6.54
C LEU A 217 7.52 -7.11 -5.10
N SER A 218 6.24 -7.50 -4.91
CA SER A 218 5.68 -7.68 -3.57
C SER A 218 6.45 -8.76 -2.79
N ALA A 219 6.78 -9.86 -3.45
CA ALA A 219 7.57 -10.93 -2.85
C ALA A 219 9.01 -10.48 -2.53
N ASP A 220 9.70 -9.77 -3.43
CA ASP A 220 11.03 -9.23 -3.17
C ASP A 220 11.02 -8.22 -2.02
N TYR A 221 10.03 -7.34 -1.97
CA TYR A 221 9.88 -6.36 -0.90
C TYR A 221 9.65 -7.04 0.46
N GLN A 222 8.73 -8.00 0.52
CA GLN A 222 8.43 -8.76 1.73
C GLN A 222 9.65 -9.54 2.22
N THR A 223 10.27 -10.32 1.33
CA THR A 223 11.44 -11.15 1.66
C THR A 223 12.66 -10.35 2.08
N THR A 224 12.86 -9.16 1.48
CA THR A 224 13.93 -8.23 1.87
C THR A 224 13.83 -7.81 3.33
N LEU A 225 12.61 -7.54 3.81
CA LEU A 225 12.34 -7.11 5.18
C LEU A 225 12.26 -8.29 6.16
N ALA A 226 11.74 -9.43 5.70
CA ALA A 226 11.61 -10.65 6.48
C ALA A 226 12.93 -11.42 6.62
N GLY A 227 13.91 -11.17 5.75
CA GLY A 227 15.20 -11.86 5.78
C GLY A 227 15.16 -13.28 5.23
N VAL A 228 14.20 -13.60 4.36
CA VAL A 228 14.01 -14.94 3.79
C VAL A 228 14.14 -14.92 2.28
N ASP A 229 14.15 -16.09 1.66
CA ASP A 229 14.09 -16.23 0.20
C ASP A 229 12.70 -16.66 -0.25
N TRP A 230 12.41 -16.43 -1.53
CA TRP A 230 11.22 -16.91 -2.21
C TRP A 230 11.53 -17.42 -3.61
N ASN A 231 10.67 -18.30 -4.13
CA ASN A 231 10.78 -18.83 -5.49
C ASN A 231 9.44 -18.82 -6.22
N ARG A 232 9.45 -18.68 -7.55
CA ARG A 232 8.27 -19.00 -8.36
C ARG A 232 8.19 -20.53 -8.48
N ASN A 233 7.04 -21.10 -8.11
CA ASN A 233 6.79 -22.52 -8.32
C ASN A 233 5.45 -22.74 -9.02
N ARG A 234 5.37 -23.79 -9.81
CA ARG A 234 4.15 -24.24 -10.45
C ARG A 234 3.45 -25.18 -9.50
N ASN A 235 2.28 -24.78 -9.02
CA ASN A 235 1.45 -25.60 -8.18
C ASN A 235 1.07 -26.90 -8.92
N PRO A 236 1.45 -28.08 -8.43
CA PRO A 236 1.18 -29.34 -9.13
C PRO A 236 -0.31 -29.71 -9.17
N LYS A 237 -1.14 -29.14 -8.26
CA LYS A 237 -2.58 -29.41 -8.20
C LYS A 237 -3.38 -28.51 -9.14
N THR A 238 -3.06 -27.21 -9.16
CA THR A 238 -3.82 -26.20 -9.92
C THR A 238 -3.16 -25.78 -11.23
N ASN A 239 -1.89 -26.17 -11.43
CA ASN A 239 -1.04 -25.77 -12.54
C ASN A 239 -0.79 -24.24 -12.64
N LYS A 240 -1.18 -23.48 -11.62
CA LYS A 240 -0.92 -22.04 -11.52
C LYS A 240 0.50 -21.78 -11.02
N ILE A 241 1.11 -20.69 -11.49
CA ILE A 241 2.39 -20.22 -10.96
C ILE A 241 2.09 -19.37 -9.72
N SER A 242 2.68 -19.72 -8.58
CA SER A 242 2.57 -19.00 -7.32
C SER A 242 3.96 -18.61 -6.81
N VAL A 243 4.00 -17.67 -5.88
CA VAL A 243 5.19 -17.42 -5.07
C VAL A 243 5.22 -18.45 -3.94
N GLU A 244 6.31 -19.19 -3.80
CA GLU A 244 6.62 -19.98 -2.61
C GLU A 244 7.54 -19.15 -1.71
N ILE A 245 7.02 -18.72 -0.57
CA ILE A 245 7.68 -17.79 0.37
C ILE A 245 7.59 -18.35 1.80
N LYS A 246 8.60 -18.05 2.61
CA LYS A 246 8.64 -18.45 4.02
C LYS A 246 8.00 -17.36 4.87
N GLU A 247 7.03 -17.74 5.68
CA GLU A 247 6.29 -16.82 6.56
C GLU A 247 6.01 -17.50 7.90
N TRP A 248 5.45 -16.76 8.85
CA TRP A 248 5.26 -17.21 10.22
C TRP A 248 3.77 -17.38 10.53
N MET A 249 3.37 -18.60 10.91
CA MET A 249 2.02 -18.90 11.39
C MET A 249 2.00 -18.87 12.91
N TYR A 250 1.11 -18.06 13.47
CA TYR A 250 0.67 -18.15 14.85
C TYR A 250 -0.44 -19.20 14.96
N GLU A 251 -0.26 -20.19 15.84
CA GLU A 251 -1.33 -21.07 16.30
C GLU A 251 -1.37 -21.10 17.83
N GLY A 252 -2.34 -20.42 18.43
CA GLY A 252 -2.39 -20.29 19.87
C GLY A 252 -3.77 -19.93 20.44
N PRO A 253 -3.84 -19.63 21.74
CA PRO A 253 -5.11 -19.40 22.43
C PRO A 253 -5.89 -18.18 21.91
N ALA A 254 -5.23 -17.22 21.25
CA ALA A 254 -5.89 -16.05 20.70
C ALA A 254 -6.51 -16.27 19.31
N GLY A 255 -6.21 -17.41 18.66
CA GLY A 255 -6.67 -17.75 17.32
C GLY A 255 -5.55 -18.31 16.45
N LYS A 256 -5.66 -18.10 15.14
CA LYS A 256 -4.64 -18.45 14.15
C LYS A 256 -4.46 -17.28 13.20
N ALA A 257 -3.24 -16.93 12.83
CA ALA A 257 -2.97 -15.92 11.80
C ALA A 257 -1.55 -16.09 11.27
N ASP A 258 -1.36 -15.79 10.00
CA ASP A 258 -0.07 -15.64 9.35
C ASP A 258 0.50 -14.23 9.50
N PHE A 259 1.82 -14.14 9.47
CA PHE A 259 2.61 -12.93 9.51
C PHE A 259 3.78 -13.06 8.53
N ASP A 260 4.04 -11.98 7.81
CA ASP A 260 5.06 -11.94 6.77
C ASP A 260 6.49 -11.95 7.31
N GLY A 261 6.69 -11.56 8.57
CA GLY A 261 7.99 -11.50 9.23
C GLY A 261 7.94 -11.71 10.75
N TRP A 262 9.05 -12.15 11.35
CA TRP A 262 9.19 -12.28 12.80
C TRP A 262 10.58 -11.87 13.29
N LEU A 263 10.65 -10.74 13.99
CA LEU A 263 11.85 -10.29 14.66
C LEU A 263 11.80 -10.71 16.13
N LYS A 264 12.16 -11.98 16.37
CA LYS A 264 12.11 -12.65 17.68
C LYS A 264 12.71 -11.83 18.83
N ASN A 265 13.89 -11.24 18.61
CA ASN A 265 14.61 -10.48 19.65
C ASN A 265 13.88 -9.21 20.08
N PHE A 266 12.92 -8.74 19.28
CA PHE A 266 12.10 -7.56 19.54
C PHE A 266 10.65 -7.92 19.89
N CYS A 267 10.31 -9.22 19.97
CA CYS A 267 8.94 -9.70 20.14
C CYS A 267 7.98 -9.08 19.11
N LEU A 268 8.46 -8.90 17.88
CA LEU A 268 7.79 -8.10 16.86
C LEU A 268 7.45 -8.95 15.64
N LEU A 269 6.16 -9.07 15.36
CA LEU A 269 5.63 -9.61 14.10
C LEU A 269 5.61 -8.50 13.05
N LEU A 270 5.83 -8.86 11.80
CA LEU A 270 5.79 -7.94 10.67
C LEU A 270 4.66 -8.35 9.72
N GLU A 271 4.00 -7.35 9.16
CA GLU A 271 3.01 -7.48 8.09
C GLU A 271 3.39 -6.50 6.97
N MET A 272 3.67 -6.97 5.78
CA MET A 272 4.17 -6.17 4.67
C MET A 272 3.04 -5.88 3.69
N LYS A 273 2.76 -4.60 3.48
CA LYS A 273 1.80 -4.14 2.48
C LYS A 273 2.55 -3.50 1.33
N ALA A 274 2.74 -4.27 0.25
CA ALA A 274 3.48 -3.87 -0.94
C ALA A 274 2.73 -2.82 -1.80
N ASN A 275 2.57 -3.03 -3.11
CA ASN A 275 2.16 -2.00 -4.07
C ASN A 275 0.67 -1.66 -4.11
N TYR A 276 0.04 -1.56 -2.95
CA TYR A 276 -1.39 -1.29 -2.77
C TYR A 276 -1.84 0.03 -3.45
N ASP A 277 -0.98 1.05 -3.52
CA ASP A 277 -1.30 2.31 -4.18
C ASP A 277 -1.53 2.21 -5.69
N SER A 278 -0.85 1.28 -6.37
CA SER A 278 -0.89 1.19 -7.83
C SER A 278 -2.30 0.97 -8.38
N LEU A 279 -3.19 0.29 -7.63
CA LEU A 279 -4.53 -0.04 -8.11
C LEU A 279 -5.66 0.20 -7.10
N MET A 280 -5.38 0.34 -5.80
CA MET A 280 -6.43 0.44 -4.77
C MET A 280 -6.64 1.88 -4.29
N PHE A 281 -5.58 2.69 -4.29
CA PHE A 281 -5.59 4.07 -3.81
C PHE A 281 -5.26 5.12 -4.88
N SER A 282 -4.91 4.71 -6.11
CA SER A 282 -4.69 5.64 -7.22
C SER A 282 -6.01 6.31 -7.65
N ARG A 283 -6.09 7.63 -7.46
CA ARG A 283 -7.09 8.59 -7.99
C ARG A 283 -8.53 8.09 -8.07
N THR A 284 -9.30 8.48 -7.06
CA THR A 284 -10.75 8.57 -7.17
C THR A 284 -11.22 9.90 -7.67
N LYS A 285 -12.40 9.85 -8.32
CA LYS A 285 -13.31 10.98 -8.42
C LYS A 285 -13.35 11.71 -7.07
N PHE A 286 -13.10 13.01 -7.10
CA PHE A 286 -13.50 13.87 -6.00
C PHE A 286 -15.00 13.66 -5.78
N ASN A 287 -15.38 13.29 -4.57
CA ASN A 287 -16.79 13.30 -4.19
C ASN A 287 -17.30 14.72 -4.40
N THR A 288 -18.18 14.92 -5.38
CA THR A 288 -18.65 16.26 -5.77
C THR A 288 -19.50 16.93 -4.70
N ARG A 289 -19.89 16.21 -3.63
CA ARG A 289 -20.63 16.73 -2.48
C ARG A 289 -19.73 17.05 -1.28
N THR A 290 -18.68 16.27 -1.05
CA THR A 290 -17.80 16.42 0.13
C THR A 290 -16.43 16.99 -0.20
N GLY A 291 -16.07 17.06 -1.47
CA GLY A 291 -14.74 17.48 -1.92
C GLY A 291 -13.62 16.51 -1.53
N GLN A 292 -13.95 15.34 -0.97
CA GLN A 292 -12.95 14.37 -0.54
C GLN A 292 -12.68 13.34 -1.64
N PRO A 293 -11.43 12.87 -1.79
CA PRO A 293 -11.15 11.70 -2.61
C PRO A 293 -11.88 10.48 -2.02
N GLU A 294 -12.64 9.75 -2.83
CA GLU A 294 -13.19 8.46 -2.42
C GLU A 294 -12.16 7.33 -2.53
N LEU A 295 -12.53 6.08 -2.28
CA LEU A 295 -11.76 4.93 -2.73
C LEU A 295 -12.42 4.31 -3.95
N LYS A 296 -11.63 3.76 -4.88
CA LYS A 296 -12.16 2.93 -5.97
C LYS A 296 -12.90 1.73 -5.33
N SER A 297 -13.83 1.10 -6.04
CA SER A 297 -14.60 -0.04 -5.53
C SER A 297 -13.70 -1.12 -4.90
N LEU A 298 -12.60 -1.46 -5.59
CA LEU A 298 -11.57 -2.38 -5.13
C LEU A 298 -10.90 -1.92 -3.83
N GLY A 299 -10.60 -0.62 -3.71
CA GLY A 299 -10.03 -0.02 -2.50
C GLY A 299 -10.99 -0.05 -1.31
N LYS A 300 -12.29 0.15 -1.53
CA LYS A 300 -13.31 0.03 -0.47
C LYS A 300 -13.39 -1.40 0.10
N GLU A 301 -13.42 -2.40 -0.77
CA GLU A 301 -13.42 -3.81 -0.35
C GLU A 301 -12.16 -4.16 0.45
N LYS A 302 -10.99 -3.67 0.01
CA LYS A 302 -9.70 -3.98 0.64
C LYS A 302 -9.52 -3.34 2.00
N ILE A 303 -10.04 -2.13 2.23
CA ILE A 303 -10.01 -1.51 3.56
C ILE A 303 -10.76 -2.35 4.61
N GLU A 304 -11.90 -2.94 4.26
CA GLU A 304 -12.62 -3.82 5.19
C GLU A 304 -11.82 -5.09 5.53
N ARG A 305 -11.03 -5.60 4.59
CA ARG A 305 -10.14 -6.74 4.84
C ARG A 305 -8.95 -6.34 5.71
N PHE A 306 -8.31 -5.20 5.42
CA PHE A 306 -7.26 -4.63 6.28
C PHE A 306 -7.73 -4.49 7.72
N LYS A 307 -8.97 -4.03 7.91
CA LYS A 307 -9.57 -3.89 9.23
C LYS A 307 -9.69 -5.24 9.96
N LYS A 308 -10.22 -6.27 9.29
CA LYS A 308 -10.36 -7.61 9.88
C LYS A 308 -9.01 -8.22 10.24
N GLN A 309 -8.02 -8.10 9.35
CA GLN A 309 -6.69 -8.60 9.59
C GLN A 309 -6.00 -7.84 10.74
N ALA A 310 -6.13 -6.50 10.78
CA ALA A 310 -5.64 -5.69 11.89
C ALA A 310 -6.31 -6.06 13.23
N GLU A 311 -7.64 -6.27 13.26
CA GLU A 311 -8.35 -6.76 14.45
C GLU A 311 -7.79 -8.09 14.95
N GLN A 312 -7.50 -9.01 14.03
CA GLN A 312 -6.95 -10.32 14.36
C GLN A 312 -5.51 -10.24 14.86
N HIS A 313 -4.66 -9.44 14.21
CA HIS A 313 -3.26 -9.24 14.61
C HIS A 313 -3.16 -8.53 15.96
N ASP A 314 -4.00 -7.50 16.19
CA ASP A 314 -4.06 -6.81 17.47
C ASP A 314 -4.53 -7.75 18.58
N LYS A 315 -5.57 -8.57 18.33
CA LYS A 315 -6.04 -9.57 19.29
C LYS A 315 -4.95 -10.55 19.69
N ILE A 316 -4.19 -11.06 18.72
CA ILE A 316 -3.08 -11.98 18.96
C ILE A 316 -1.99 -11.28 19.77
N CYS A 317 -1.50 -10.13 19.32
CA CYS A 317 -0.43 -9.41 20.02
C CYS A 317 -0.85 -8.97 21.43
N SER A 318 -2.09 -8.51 21.61
CA SER A 318 -2.63 -8.08 22.90
C SER A 318 -2.80 -9.24 23.89
N ALA A 319 -2.93 -10.48 23.42
CA ALA A 319 -2.97 -11.67 24.28
C ALA A 319 -1.57 -12.07 24.82
N HIS A 320 -0.50 -11.51 24.26
CA HIS A 320 0.88 -11.84 24.59
C HIS A 320 1.61 -10.60 25.08
N PRO A 321 1.98 -10.52 26.38
CA PRO A 321 2.73 -9.38 26.90
C PRO A 321 3.95 -9.05 26.04
N TYR A 322 4.09 -7.77 25.71
CA TYR A 322 5.17 -7.17 24.89
C TYR A 322 5.18 -7.56 23.41
N ALA A 323 4.34 -8.49 22.96
CA ALA A 323 4.22 -8.78 21.54
C ALA A 323 3.60 -7.57 20.82
N ARG A 324 4.16 -7.22 19.67
CA ARG A 324 3.68 -6.15 18.80
C ARG A 324 3.64 -6.62 17.36
N CYS A 325 2.83 -5.95 16.54
CA CYS A 325 2.81 -6.14 15.10
C CYS A 325 3.13 -4.80 14.41
N CYS A 326 4.12 -4.80 13.52
CA CYS A 326 4.44 -3.64 12.69
C CYS A 326 3.98 -3.88 11.26
N TRP A 327 3.05 -3.07 10.79
CA TRP A 327 2.60 -3.05 9.40
C TRP A 327 3.51 -2.12 8.59
N VAL A 328 4.21 -2.69 7.61
CA VAL A 328 5.22 -2.01 6.80
C VAL A 328 4.66 -1.76 5.41
N PHE A 329 4.41 -0.50 5.07
CA PHE A 329 3.83 -0.12 3.79
C PHE A 329 4.92 0.32 2.81
N MET A 330 4.87 -0.19 1.58
CA MET A 330 5.73 0.27 0.48
C MET A 330 5.27 1.62 -0.06
N THR A 331 3.97 1.90 0.03
CA THR A 331 3.34 3.01 -0.67
C THR A 331 2.58 3.95 0.28
N PRO A 332 2.68 5.28 0.08
CA PRO A 332 2.26 6.26 1.09
C PRO A 332 0.74 6.44 1.19
N LEU A 333 -0.06 6.23 0.13
CA LEU A 333 -1.51 6.42 0.21
C LEU A 333 -2.18 5.31 1.03
N ALA A 334 -1.79 4.06 0.82
CA ALA A 334 -2.23 2.90 1.60
C ALA A 334 -1.83 3.05 3.07
N TYR A 335 -0.59 3.47 3.33
CA TYR A 335 -0.12 3.82 4.67
C TYR A 335 -1.01 4.86 5.34
N ASN A 336 -1.28 5.97 4.66
CA ASN A 336 -2.11 7.05 5.19
C ASN A 336 -3.57 6.62 5.43
N ALA A 337 -4.13 5.83 4.53
CA ALA A 337 -5.48 5.28 4.69
C ALA A 337 -5.55 4.34 5.91
N PHE A 338 -4.54 3.49 6.09
CA PHE A 338 -4.43 2.59 7.22
C PHE A 338 -4.21 3.33 8.53
N LEU A 339 -3.33 4.35 8.56
CA LEU A 339 -3.08 5.15 9.76
C LEU A 339 -4.36 5.85 10.25
N LYS A 340 -5.18 6.38 9.33
CA LYS A 340 -6.51 6.92 9.65
C LYS A 340 -7.45 5.87 10.25
N MET A 341 -7.33 4.61 9.83
CA MET A 341 -8.09 3.50 10.40
C MET A 341 -7.59 3.15 11.81
N LEU A 342 -6.27 3.01 12.00
CA LEU A 342 -5.65 2.73 13.30
C LEU A 342 -6.09 3.75 14.36
N ASN A 343 -6.04 5.04 14.02
CA ASN A 343 -6.41 6.13 14.92
C ASN A 343 -7.89 6.11 15.33
N LYS A 344 -8.77 5.52 14.51
CA LYS A 344 -10.21 5.43 14.80
C LYS A 344 -10.58 4.19 15.59
N ALA A 345 -9.97 3.05 15.26
CA ALA A 345 -10.32 1.75 15.83
C ALA A 345 -9.49 1.38 17.07
N SER A 346 -8.41 2.13 17.35
CA SER A 346 -7.51 1.95 18.50
C SER A 346 -7.01 0.51 18.62
N TYR A 347 -6.07 0.12 17.75
CA TYR A 347 -5.33 -1.15 17.83
C TYR A 347 -3.99 -0.91 18.53
N PRO A 348 -3.92 -0.97 19.88
CA PRO A 348 -2.77 -0.52 20.65
C PRO A 348 -1.53 -1.41 20.46
N SER A 349 -1.67 -2.59 19.87
CA SER A 349 -0.57 -3.53 19.61
C SER A 349 -0.07 -3.49 18.18
N ILE A 350 -0.66 -2.64 17.34
CA ILE A 350 -0.25 -2.42 15.95
C ILE A 350 0.42 -1.06 15.80
N SER A 351 1.61 -1.08 15.20
CA SER A 351 2.28 0.10 14.67
C SER A 351 2.27 0.05 13.15
N ALA A 352 2.36 1.20 12.49
CA ALA A 352 2.50 1.26 11.04
C ALA A 352 3.66 2.18 10.65
N ILE A 353 4.45 1.76 9.67
CA ILE A 353 5.53 2.55 9.09
C ILE A 353 5.46 2.53 7.56
N TRP A 354 6.07 3.54 6.95
CA TRP A 354 6.23 3.63 5.51
C TRP A 354 7.71 3.50 5.15
N VAL A 355 8.02 2.54 4.27
CA VAL A 355 9.35 2.22 3.76
C VAL A 355 9.26 2.17 2.22
N PRO A 356 9.54 3.27 1.50
CA PRO A 356 9.36 3.32 0.06
C PRO A 356 10.41 2.49 -0.70
N LEU A 357 10.11 2.22 -1.97
CA LEU A 357 11.15 1.95 -2.96
C LEU A 357 11.97 3.23 -3.15
N SER A 358 13.28 3.09 -3.29
CA SER A 358 14.26 4.17 -3.44
C SER A 358 13.87 5.23 -4.46
#